data_AF-A0A9W6T5E9-F1
#
_entry.id   AF-A0A9W6T5E9-F1
#
_cell.length_a   1.000
_cell.length_b   1.000
_cell.length_c   1.000
_cell.angle_alpha   90.00
_cell.angle_beta   90.00
_cell.angle_gamma   90.00
#
_symmetry.space_group_name_H-M   'P 1'
#
loop_
_entity.id
_entity.type
_entity.pdbx_description
1 polymer ?
#
loop_
_entity_poly.entity_id
_entity_poly.type
_entity_poly.pdbx_seq_one_letter_code
_entity_poly.pdbx_strand_id
1 'polypeptide(L)'
;MIPRFVKQYEISPTEQSIINDLVDITPKPPVPNSSIPYHEMADRQFKPYLPKVDSELDPEELNKYVKELVSFRYHKSTDATIEKILTQIVEHNAEDLNKESYVGIISHFYFLLQRPIASKILETMVEKTSIDRVVDFDNAELAFANGPTHYQVRSRKLQRLKDHDIPANTSTWYHLFRAFKSAPPKIKMLELMDDFQIPHEPIIQSAAHTLSKEYTPEQFYEYLAAKGKVDPHLDPYFTNRLLHCYLHYGRVEDGWNFIKETYEKNNTSINRGAASAFMKHFFGLNQPYFAIAISDLFYKKFNIGCKEIMNMIMLNDYLPRCQFFDNWYRLTRLSVFELSNRDSKSFIHKGTLNKLKDYAGVYGRFEMGRFGDEFRSTI
;
A
#
# COMPACT_ATOMS: atom_id res chain seq x y z
N MET A 1 42.62 22.26 24.49
CA MET A 1 41.19 22.00 24.79
C MET A 1 40.41 22.32 23.53
N ILE A 2 40.06 21.31 22.73
CA ILE A 2 39.39 21.50 21.42
C ILE A 2 37.89 21.62 21.69
N PRO A 3 37.16 22.62 21.16
CA PRO A 3 35.73 22.74 21.39
C PRO A 3 35.03 21.52 20.77
N ARG A 4 34.22 20.82 21.59
CA ARG A 4 33.29 19.81 21.09
C ARG A 4 32.29 20.52 20.17
N PHE A 5 32.32 20.18 18.89
CA PHE A 5 31.27 20.53 17.93
C PHE A 5 29.92 20.07 18.49
N VAL A 6 29.09 21.04 18.87
CA VAL A 6 27.66 20.81 19.04
C VAL A 6 27.12 20.59 17.62
N LYS A 7 26.85 19.34 17.25
CA LYS A 7 25.99 19.07 16.08
C LYS A 7 24.66 19.74 16.39
N GLN A 8 24.37 20.86 15.73
CA GLN A 8 23.01 21.38 15.66
C GLN A 8 22.16 20.25 15.09
N TYR A 9 21.27 19.70 15.91
CA TYR A 9 20.22 18.81 15.41
C TYR A 9 19.28 19.70 14.61
N GLU A 10 19.45 19.75 13.28
CA GLU A 10 18.43 20.31 12.39
C GLU A 10 17.12 19.58 12.69
N ILE A 11 16.13 20.33 13.18
CA ILE A 11 14.78 19.80 13.41
C ILE A 11 14.27 19.33 12.05
N SER A 12 13.93 18.04 11.94
CA SER A 12 13.38 17.51 10.69
C SER A 12 12.11 18.28 10.33
N PRO A 13 11.93 18.71 9.06
CA PRO A 13 10.69 19.32 8.61
C PRO A 13 9.49 18.46 8.94
N THR A 14 8.38 19.12 9.29
CA THR A 14 7.08 18.48 9.52
C THR A 14 6.34 18.30 8.19
N GLU A 15 5.33 17.44 8.17
CA GLU A 15 4.45 17.28 7.00
C GLU A 15 3.75 18.59 6.65
N GLN A 16 3.37 19.39 7.66
CA GLN A 16 2.79 20.71 7.43
C GLN A 16 3.77 21.68 6.76
N SER A 17 5.05 21.66 7.17
CA SER A 17 6.09 22.46 6.49
C SER A 17 6.21 22.07 5.01
N ILE A 18 6.14 20.78 4.69
CA ILE A 18 6.20 20.30 3.31
C ILE A 18 4.97 20.75 2.51
N ILE A 19 3.79 20.77 3.13
CA ILE A 19 2.59 21.30 2.48
C ILE A 19 2.79 22.78 2.13
N ASN A 20 3.33 23.57 3.05
CA ASN A 20 3.61 24.99 2.80
C ASN A 20 4.63 25.16 1.66
N ASP A 21 5.73 24.41 1.69
CA ASP A 21 6.75 24.41 0.63
C ASP A 21 6.13 24.03 -0.74
N LEU A 22 5.20 23.08 -0.77
CA LEU A 22 4.49 22.66 -1.98
C LEU A 22 3.56 23.76 -2.51
N VAL A 23 2.77 24.38 -1.64
CA VAL A 23 1.85 25.47 -2.01
C VAL A 23 2.63 26.65 -2.59
N ASP A 24 3.77 26.99 -2.00
CA ASP A 24 4.64 28.09 -2.45
C ASP A 24 5.13 27.92 -3.89
N ILE A 25 5.35 26.69 -4.35
CA ILE A 25 5.83 26.38 -5.71
C ILE A 25 4.69 25.95 -6.66
N THR A 26 3.45 25.91 -6.17
CA THR A 26 2.31 25.49 -6.98
C THR A 26 1.78 26.70 -7.76
N PRO A 27 1.61 26.58 -9.09
CA PRO A 27 1.06 27.66 -9.90
C PRO A 27 -0.42 27.91 -9.57
N LYS A 28 -0.96 29.01 -10.10
CA LYS A 28 -2.38 29.33 -9.93
C LYS A 28 -3.26 28.20 -10.52
N PRO A 29 -4.42 27.90 -9.90
CA PRO A 29 -5.34 26.89 -10.42
C PRO A 29 -5.78 27.22 -11.86
N PRO A 30 -5.92 26.22 -12.75
CA PRO A 30 -5.67 24.80 -12.51
C PRO A 30 -4.16 24.46 -12.55
N VAL A 31 -3.73 23.57 -11.66
CA VAL A 31 -2.35 23.06 -11.66
C VAL A 31 -2.09 22.24 -12.92
N PRO A 32 -0.96 22.44 -13.62
CA PRO A 32 -0.68 21.73 -14.87
C PRO A 32 -0.58 20.23 -14.65
N ASN A 33 -1.13 19.47 -15.59
CA ASN A 33 -1.00 18.02 -15.58
C ASN A 33 0.44 17.62 -15.86
N SER A 34 0.90 16.59 -15.14
CA SER A 34 2.13 15.88 -15.50
C SER A 34 2.03 15.31 -16.91
N SER A 35 3.12 15.40 -17.67
CA SER A 35 3.22 14.78 -18.98
C SER A 35 3.29 13.25 -18.91
N ILE A 36 3.62 12.72 -17.73
CA ILE A 36 3.72 11.29 -17.43
C ILE A 36 2.60 10.93 -16.44
N PRO A 37 1.77 9.90 -16.73
CA PRO A 37 0.75 9.45 -15.81
C PRO A 37 1.32 9.04 -14.46
N TYR A 38 0.68 9.46 -13.38
CA TYR A 38 1.06 9.04 -12.04
C TYR A 38 0.70 7.56 -11.81
N HIS A 39 1.69 6.79 -11.38
CA HIS A 39 1.52 5.41 -10.94
C HIS A 39 2.29 5.18 -9.63
N GLU A 40 1.62 4.59 -8.64
CA GLU A 40 2.26 4.26 -7.38
C GLU A 40 3.09 2.96 -7.51
N MET A 41 4.38 3.05 -7.23
CA MET A 41 5.31 1.93 -7.36
C MET A 41 5.00 0.78 -6.39
N ALA A 42 4.38 1.11 -5.25
CA ALA A 42 3.91 0.12 -4.29
C ALA A 42 2.67 -0.67 -4.75
N ASP A 43 1.86 -0.09 -5.65
CA ASP A 43 0.58 -0.65 -6.10
C ASP A 43 0.67 -1.34 -7.47
N ARG A 44 1.90 -1.62 -7.93
CA ARG A 44 2.15 -2.33 -9.19
C ARG A 44 1.55 -3.73 -9.17
N GLN A 45 0.87 -4.08 -10.27
CA GLN A 45 0.30 -5.41 -10.46
C GLN A 45 1.41 -6.47 -10.54
N PHE A 46 1.14 -7.66 -10.01
CA PHE A 46 2.10 -8.77 -10.06
C PHE A 46 2.04 -9.48 -11.42
N LYS A 47 3.20 -9.67 -12.06
CA LYS A 47 3.38 -10.58 -13.19
C LYS A 47 4.27 -11.76 -12.78
N PRO A 48 3.87 -13.02 -13.10
CA PRO A 48 4.62 -14.20 -12.69
C PRO A 48 5.96 -14.37 -13.43
N TYR A 49 6.07 -13.82 -14.64
CA TYR A 49 7.23 -13.98 -15.52
C TYR A 49 7.71 -12.63 -16.02
N LEU A 50 9.03 -12.50 -16.21
CA LEU A 50 9.61 -11.35 -16.89
C LEU A 50 9.10 -11.26 -18.34
N PRO A 51 8.97 -10.06 -18.90
CA PRO A 51 8.67 -9.87 -20.31
C PRO A 51 9.72 -10.58 -21.17
N LYS A 52 9.30 -11.11 -22.32
CA LYS A 52 10.22 -11.68 -23.31
C LYS A 52 10.95 -10.54 -24.03
N VAL A 53 12.20 -10.78 -24.36
CA VAL A 53 13.01 -9.91 -25.23
C VAL A 53 13.06 -10.57 -26.58
N ASP A 54 12.53 -9.90 -27.60
CA ASP A 54 12.80 -10.28 -28.99
C ASP A 54 14.24 -9.85 -29.34
N SER A 55 14.91 -10.62 -30.18
CA SER A 55 16.38 -10.57 -30.36
C SER A 55 16.91 -9.26 -30.96
N GLU A 56 16.03 -8.45 -31.54
CA GLU A 56 16.30 -7.07 -31.95
C GLU A 56 15.15 -6.23 -31.42
N LEU A 57 15.43 -5.29 -30.51
CA LEU A 57 14.45 -4.33 -30.04
C LEU A 57 14.74 -3.01 -30.76
N ASP A 58 13.81 -2.56 -31.59
CA ASP A 58 13.83 -1.17 -32.03
C ASP A 58 13.56 -0.22 -30.83
N PRO A 59 13.74 1.11 -30.97
CA PRO A 59 13.51 2.02 -29.87
C PRO A 59 12.09 1.94 -29.28
N GLU A 60 11.05 1.68 -30.08
CA GLU A 60 9.67 1.58 -29.60
C GLU A 60 9.49 0.33 -28.73
N GLU A 61 9.96 -0.82 -29.21
CA GLU A 61 9.93 -2.08 -28.49
C GLU A 61 10.79 -2.05 -27.22
N LEU A 62 11.94 -1.37 -27.26
CA LEU A 62 12.80 -1.15 -26.09
C LEU A 62 12.06 -0.37 -25.00
N ASN A 63 11.42 0.75 -25.36
CA ASN A 63 10.66 1.56 -24.40
C ASN A 63 9.46 0.78 -23.83
N LYS A 64 8.78 -0.02 -24.65
CA LYS A 64 7.71 -0.92 -24.19
C LYS A 64 8.25 -1.96 -23.21
N TYR A 65 9.40 -2.56 -23.51
CA TYR A 65 10.05 -3.54 -22.66
C TYR A 65 10.45 -2.95 -21.30
N VAL A 66 11.08 -1.77 -21.30
CA VAL A 66 11.40 -1.01 -20.07
C VAL A 66 10.13 -0.73 -19.28
N LYS A 67 9.07 -0.24 -19.93
CA LYS A 67 7.78 0.03 -19.29
C LYS A 67 7.21 -1.20 -18.59
N GLU A 68 7.30 -2.38 -19.21
CA GLU A 68 6.88 -3.62 -18.56
C GLU A 68 7.72 -3.92 -17.30
N LEU A 69 9.05 -3.83 -17.38
CA LEU A 69 9.93 -4.09 -16.24
C LEU A 69 9.67 -3.17 -15.05
N VAL A 70 9.40 -1.88 -15.29
CA VAL A 70 9.22 -0.89 -14.21
C VAL A 70 7.78 -0.80 -13.71
N SER A 71 6.78 -1.10 -14.55
CA SER A 71 5.35 -0.93 -14.20
C SER A 71 4.75 -2.14 -13.49
N PHE A 72 5.37 -3.32 -13.58
CA PHE A 72 4.91 -4.52 -12.89
C PHE A 72 5.82 -4.91 -11.73
N ARG A 73 5.24 -5.66 -10.77
CA ARG A 73 5.98 -6.33 -9.71
C ARG A 73 6.26 -7.76 -10.13
N TYR A 74 7.49 -8.22 -9.90
CA TYR A 74 7.92 -9.58 -10.19
C TYR A 74 8.32 -10.32 -8.91
N HIS A 75 8.68 -11.59 -9.05
CA HIS A 75 9.20 -12.37 -7.94
C HIS A 75 10.56 -11.82 -7.48
N LYS A 76 10.79 -11.75 -6.17
CA LYS A 76 11.99 -11.13 -5.57
C LYS A 76 13.31 -11.70 -6.11
N SER A 77 13.33 -12.97 -6.54
CA SER A 77 14.53 -13.58 -7.14
C SER A 77 14.96 -12.93 -8.47
N THR A 78 14.07 -12.18 -9.11
CA THR A 78 14.33 -11.51 -10.40
C THR A 78 14.86 -10.08 -10.24
N ASP A 79 14.85 -9.52 -9.02
CA ASP A 79 15.20 -8.11 -8.77
C ASP A 79 16.61 -7.77 -9.30
N ALA A 80 17.61 -8.61 -9.00
CA ALA A 80 18.98 -8.41 -9.48
C ALA A 80 19.11 -8.52 -11.01
N THR A 81 18.27 -9.35 -11.63
CA THR A 81 18.22 -9.48 -13.09
C THR A 81 17.63 -8.23 -13.72
N ILE A 82 16.53 -7.70 -13.17
CA ILE A 82 15.90 -6.45 -13.62
C ILE A 82 16.87 -5.28 -13.47
N GLU A 83 17.52 -5.15 -12.31
CA GLU A 83 18.53 -4.12 -12.06
C GLU A 83 19.65 -4.14 -13.12
N LYS A 84 20.20 -5.33 -13.40
CA LYS A 84 21.22 -5.51 -14.43
C LYS A 84 20.69 -5.10 -15.81
N ILE A 85 19.51 -5.57 -16.19
CA ILE A 85 18.91 -5.28 -17.49
C ILE A 85 18.69 -3.78 -17.67
N LEU A 86 18.07 -3.10 -16.71
CA LEU A 86 17.80 -1.66 -16.80
C LEU A 86 19.09 -0.84 -16.87
N THR A 87 20.10 -1.21 -16.09
CA THR A 87 21.40 -0.54 -16.12
C THR A 87 22.10 -0.74 -17.46
N GLN A 88 22.09 -1.97 -18.00
CA GLN A 88 22.67 -2.25 -19.32
C GLN A 88 21.94 -1.52 -20.45
N ILE A 89 20.61 -1.43 -20.38
CA ILE A 89 19.82 -0.67 -21.36
C ILE A 89 20.25 0.80 -21.35
N VAL A 90 20.36 1.42 -20.17
CA VAL A 90 20.80 2.83 -20.05
C VAL A 90 22.26 3.00 -20.50
N GLU A 91 23.14 2.05 -20.21
CA GLU A 91 24.55 2.15 -20.58
C GLU A 91 24.77 2.04 -22.10
N HIS A 92 24.02 1.17 -22.78
CA HIS A 92 24.23 0.82 -24.18
C HIS A 92 23.23 1.47 -25.17
N ASN A 93 22.03 1.83 -24.74
CA ASN A 93 20.93 2.30 -25.60
C ASN A 93 20.31 3.60 -25.05
N ALA A 94 21.13 4.47 -24.46
CA ALA A 94 20.68 5.69 -23.79
C ALA A 94 19.84 6.60 -24.69
N GLU A 95 20.24 6.73 -25.96
CA GLU A 95 19.62 7.61 -26.95
C GLU A 95 18.26 7.09 -27.45
N ASP A 96 18.02 5.78 -27.34
CA ASP A 96 16.78 5.12 -27.77
C ASP A 96 15.68 5.19 -26.70
N LEU A 97 16.04 5.58 -25.47
CA LEU A 97 15.09 5.72 -24.37
C LEU A 97 14.37 7.07 -24.43
N ASN A 98 13.05 7.02 -24.29
CA ASN A 98 12.25 8.23 -24.14
C ASN A 98 12.18 8.68 -22.68
N LYS A 99 11.62 9.88 -22.47
CA LYS A 99 11.46 10.51 -21.15
C LYS A 99 10.67 9.64 -20.16
N GLU A 100 9.59 9.00 -20.59
CA GLU A 100 8.75 8.15 -19.74
C GLU A 100 9.56 6.94 -19.21
N SER A 101 10.36 6.31 -20.07
CA SER A 101 11.24 5.22 -19.70
C SER A 101 12.29 5.64 -18.67
N TYR A 102 12.96 6.78 -18.85
CA TYR A 102 13.92 7.27 -17.86
C TYR A 102 13.25 7.55 -16.50
N VAL A 103 12.10 8.23 -16.48
CA VAL A 103 11.35 8.48 -15.24
C VAL A 103 10.93 7.18 -14.57
N GLY A 104 10.47 6.19 -15.35
CA GLY A 104 10.13 4.85 -14.85
C GLY A 104 11.31 4.12 -14.22
N ILE A 105 12.48 4.15 -14.89
CA ILE A 105 13.72 3.54 -14.39
C ILE A 105 14.19 4.22 -13.09
N ILE A 106 14.24 5.56 -13.07
CA ILE A 106 14.65 6.33 -11.89
C ILE A 106 13.70 6.05 -10.72
N SER A 107 12.39 6.05 -10.97
CA SER A 107 11.38 5.74 -9.96
C SER A 107 11.55 4.33 -9.39
N HIS A 108 11.86 3.35 -10.26
CA HIS A 108 12.11 1.97 -9.85
C HIS A 108 13.29 1.87 -8.88
N PHE A 109 14.44 2.43 -9.26
CA PHE A 109 15.64 2.42 -8.42
C PHE A 109 15.48 3.23 -7.13
N TYR A 110 14.79 4.37 -7.20
CA TYR A 110 14.47 5.16 -6.02
C TYR A 110 13.58 4.39 -5.04
N PHE A 111 12.54 3.72 -5.55
CA PHE A 111 11.62 2.90 -4.74
C PHE A 111 12.37 1.76 -4.03
N LEU A 112 13.34 1.13 -4.69
CA LEU A 112 14.20 0.09 -4.12
C LEU A 112 15.33 0.62 -3.22
N LEU A 113 15.36 1.93 -2.94
CA LEU A 113 16.39 2.61 -2.14
C LEU A 113 17.79 2.60 -2.77
N GLN A 114 17.91 2.31 -4.06
CA GLN A 114 19.16 2.31 -4.83
C GLN A 114 19.44 3.70 -5.39
N ARG A 115 19.48 4.71 -4.51
CA ARG A 115 19.63 6.12 -4.89
C ARG A 115 20.89 6.43 -5.70
N PRO A 116 22.08 5.86 -5.41
CA PRO A 116 23.26 6.12 -6.22
C PRO A 116 23.09 5.66 -7.68
N ILE A 117 22.40 4.55 -7.92
CA ILE A 117 22.11 4.05 -9.26
C ILE A 117 21.14 5.00 -9.97
N ALA A 118 20.07 5.42 -9.30
CA ALA A 118 19.12 6.39 -9.84
C ALA A 118 19.81 7.71 -10.24
N SER A 119 20.75 8.21 -9.42
CA SER A 119 21.54 9.41 -9.74
C SER A 119 22.45 9.20 -10.95
N LYS A 120 23.18 8.07 -11.03
CA LYS A 120 24.03 7.76 -12.19
C LYS A 120 23.23 7.67 -13.49
N ILE A 121 22.01 7.11 -13.43
CA ILE A 121 21.11 7.03 -14.59
C ILE A 121 20.65 8.41 -15.05
N LEU A 122 20.31 9.29 -14.09
CA LEU A 122 19.95 10.67 -14.41
C LEU A 122 21.14 11.45 -15.01
N GLU A 123 22.35 11.26 -14.49
CA GLU A 123 23.58 11.82 -15.07
C GLU A 123 23.81 11.31 -16.50
N THR A 124 23.68 10.01 -16.71
CA THR A 124 23.84 9.40 -18.05
C THR A 124 22.81 9.94 -19.05
N MET A 125 21.56 10.14 -18.62
CA MET A 125 20.52 10.76 -19.45
C MET A 125 20.92 12.17 -19.89
N VAL A 126 21.38 13.00 -18.95
CA VAL A 126 21.79 14.39 -19.23
C VAL A 126 23.02 14.43 -20.14
N GLU A 127 23.97 13.51 -19.96
CA GLU A 127 25.21 13.47 -20.74
C GLU A 127 25.00 12.95 -22.16
N LYS A 128 24.11 11.96 -22.35
CA LYS A 128 23.97 11.23 -23.62
C LYS A 128 22.73 11.59 -24.44
N THR A 129 21.80 12.39 -23.92
CA THR A 129 20.54 12.67 -24.61
C THR A 129 20.21 14.16 -24.62
N SER A 130 19.24 14.56 -25.43
CA SER A 130 18.65 15.91 -25.43
C SER A 130 17.46 16.04 -24.48
N ILE A 131 17.24 15.08 -23.58
CA ILE A 131 16.10 15.09 -22.66
C ILE A 131 16.36 16.08 -21.53
N ASP A 132 15.59 17.16 -21.52
CA ASP A 132 15.64 18.14 -20.43
C ASP A 132 15.16 17.54 -19.11
N ARG A 133 15.87 17.88 -18.04
CA ARG A 133 15.45 17.57 -16.68
C ARG A 133 14.26 18.45 -16.27
N VAL A 134 13.06 17.93 -16.50
CA VAL A 134 11.79 18.52 -16.05
C VAL A 134 11.37 18.01 -14.67
N VAL A 135 10.35 18.64 -14.08
CA VAL A 135 9.78 18.32 -12.76
C VAL A 135 9.42 16.83 -12.58
N ASP A 136 9.12 16.10 -13.65
CA ASP A 136 8.76 14.68 -13.58
C ASP A 136 9.92 13.79 -13.08
N PHE A 137 11.18 14.19 -13.31
CA PHE A 137 12.35 13.51 -12.74
C PHE A 137 12.48 13.77 -11.24
N ASP A 138 12.16 14.98 -10.78
CA ASP A 138 12.17 15.30 -9.36
C ASP A 138 11.01 14.62 -8.62
N ASN A 139 9.85 14.51 -9.27
CA ASN A 139 8.68 13.75 -8.80
C ASN A 139 9.01 12.28 -8.51
N ALA A 140 9.73 11.60 -9.42
CA ALA A 140 10.19 10.23 -9.22
C ALA A 140 10.97 10.06 -7.91
N GLU A 141 11.75 11.07 -7.53
CA GLU A 141 12.52 11.02 -6.30
C GLU A 141 11.83 11.66 -5.07
N LEU A 142 10.64 12.25 -5.22
CA LEU A 142 9.74 12.65 -4.13
C LEU A 142 8.83 11.50 -3.69
N ALA A 143 8.64 10.52 -4.58
CA ALA A 143 7.79 9.35 -4.41
C ALA A 143 8.02 8.57 -3.11
N PHE A 144 7.02 7.78 -2.72
CA PHE A 144 7.18 6.79 -1.67
C PHE A 144 8.30 5.80 -2.05
N ALA A 145 9.09 5.38 -1.06
CA ALA A 145 10.14 4.38 -1.25
C ALA A 145 9.97 3.26 -0.22
N ASN A 146 10.54 2.09 -0.49
CA ASN A 146 10.44 0.90 0.37
C ASN A 146 11.31 1.02 1.64
N GLY A 147 11.18 2.14 2.36
CA GLY A 147 11.97 2.51 3.52
C GLY A 147 11.33 3.65 4.31
N PRO A 148 11.99 4.12 5.38
CA PRO A 148 11.46 5.22 6.19
C PRO A 148 11.33 6.52 5.37
N THR A 149 10.19 7.20 5.53
CA THR A 149 9.99 8.53 4.97
C THR A 149 10.95 9.54 5.61
N HIS A 150 11.81 10.15 4.79
CA HIS A 150 12.69 11.25 5.19
C HIS A 150 12.15 12.59 4.66
N TYR A 151 11.62 13.43 5.54
CA TYR A 151 11.02 14.72 5.18
C TYR A 151 12.06 15.78 4.82
N GLN A 152 13.25 15.75 5.45
CA GLN A 152 14.38 16.62 5.07
C GLN A 152 14.75 16.51 3.58
N VAL A 153 14.77 15.28 3.04
CA VAL A 153 15.09 15.03 1.63
C VAL A 153 14.04 15.62 0.70
N ARG A 154 12.75 15.61 1.10
CA ARG A 154 11.65 16.17 0.32
C ARG A 154 11.65 17.69 0.36
N SER A 155 11.80 18.29 1.53
CA SER A 155 11.87 19.75 1.68
C SER A 155 13.06 20.33 0.90
N ARG A 156 14.25 19.72 0.96
CA ARG A 156 15.40 20.15 0.12
C ARG A 156 15.11 20.10 -1.38
N LYS A 157 14.28 19.15 -1.84
CA LYS A 157 13.91 19.05 -3.26
C LYS A 157 12.88 20.10 -3.65
N LEU A 158 11.87 20.33 -2.82
CA LEU A 158 10.91 21.41 -3.05
C LEU A 158 11.61 22.78 -3.05
N GLN A 159 12.58 22.98 -2.16
CA GLN A 159 13.42 24.17 -2.16
C GLN A 159 14.22 24.30 -3.46
N ARG A 160 14.84 23.22 -3.94
CA ARG A 160 15.54 23.23 -5.25
C ARG A 160 14.60 23.59 -6.40
N LEU A 161 13.38 23.04 -6.42
CA LEU A 161 12.38 23.38 -7.45
C LEU A 161 12.03 24.87 -7.38
N LYS A 162 11.84 25.41 -6.16
CA LYS A 162 11.63 26.84 -5.92
C LYS A 162 12.78 27.70 -6.41
N ASP A 163 14.02 27.34 -6.07
CA ASP A 163 15.23 28.09 -6.41
C ASP A 163 15.48 28.14 -7.93
N HIS A 164 14.99 27.16 -8.69
CA HIS A 164 15.09 27.09 -10.15
C HIS A 164 13.83 27.53 -10.88
N ASP A 165 12.83 28.08 -10.18
CA ASP A 165 11.54 28.50 -10.76
C ASP A 165 10.82 27.38 -11.54
N ILE A 166 10.93 26.14 -11.03
CA ILE A 166 10.27 24.96 -11.59
C ILE A 166 8.95 24.74 -10.84
N PRO A 167 7.79 25.01 -11.44
CA PRO A 167 6.51 24.87 -10.76
C PRO A 167 6.12 23.41 -10.53
N ALA A 168 5.42 23.15 -9.43
CA ALA A 168 4.83 21.83 -9.17
C ALA A 168 3.72 21.50 -10.19
N ASN A 169 3.60 20.22 -10.52
CA ASN A 169 2.52 19.69 -11.35
C ASN A 169 1.64 18.72 -10.55
N THR A 170 0.58 18.20 -11.15
CA THR A 170 -0.33 17.27 -10.44
C THR A 170 0.36 16.03 -9.85
N SER A 171 1.40 15.49 -10.52
CA SER A 171 2.18 14.36 -9.99
C SER A 171 2.98 14.70 -8.74
N THR A 172 3.51 15.93 -8.62
CA THR A 172 4.19 16.39 -7.41
C THR A 172 3.28 16.26 -6.19
N TRP A 173 2.02 16.66 -6.35
CA TRP A 173 0.98 16.55 -5.33
C TRP A 173 0.67 15.08 -4.99
N TYR A 174 0.49 14.21 -5.97
CA TYR A 174 0.21 12.79 -5.70
C TYR A 174 1.36 12.08 -4.97
N HIS A 175 2.61 12.31 -5.34
CA HIS A 175 3.77 11.71 -4.68
C HIS A 175 3.92 12.15 -3.22
N LEU A 176 3.71 13.44 -2.93
CA LEU A 176 3.78 13.97 -1.57
C LEU A 176 2.60 13.48 -0.72
N PHE A 177 1.39 13.45 -1.26
CA PHE A 177 0.21 12.91 -0.57
C PHE A 177 0.45 11.48 -0.10
N ARG A 178 1.03 10.64 -0.96
CA ARG A 178 1.37 9.26 -0.62
C ARG A 178 2.49 9.13 0.40
N ALA A 179 3.47 10.02 0.36
CA ALA A 179 4.60 10.01 1.27
C ALA A 179 4.20 10.36 2.72
N PHE A 180 3.12 11.12 2.90
CA PHE A 180 2.60 11.45 4.22
C PHE A 180 2.08 10.21 4.96
N LYS A 181 2.24 10.24 6.28
CA LYS A 181 1.87 9.18 7.23
C LYS A 181 0.66 9.58 8.05
N SER A 182 0.60 10.82 8.51
CA SER A 182 -0.45 11.30 9.40
C SER A 182 -1.72 11.63 8.62
N ALA A 183 -2.87 11.38 9.21
CA ALA A 183 -4.15 11.68 8.58
C ALA A 183 -4.43 13.19 8.43
N PRO A 184 -4.18 14.06 9.42
CA PRO A 184 -4.55 15.48 9.29
C PRO A 184 -3.85 16.19 8.11
N PRO A 185 -2.52 16.02 7.87
CA PRO A 185 -1.87 16.59 6.69
C PRO A 185 -2.40 16.03 5.37
N LYS A 186 -2.78 14.74 5.32
CA LYS A 186 -3.43 14.16 4.13
C LYS A 186 -4.78 14.76 3.86
N ILE A 187 -5.63 14.90 4.88
CA ILE A 187 -6.95 15.53 4.74
C ILE A 187 -6.77 16.97 4.25
N LYS A 188 -5.86 17.73 4.88
CA LYS A 188 -5.58 19.10 4.46
C LYS A 188 -5.13 19.18 3.00
N MET A 189 -4.31 18.22 2.57
CA MET A 189 -3.84 18.16 1.20
C MET A 189 -4.95 17.81 0.21
N LEU A 190 -5.95 17.01 0.57
CA LEU A 190 -7.13 16.76 -0.26
C LEU A 190 -7.99 18.01 -0.42
N GLU A 191 -8.21 18.78 0.65
CA GLU A 191 -8.91 20.07 0.57
C GLU A 191 -8.19 21.03 -0.39
N LEU A 192 -6.86 21.14 -0.25
CA LEU A 192 -6.05 21.95 -1.13
C LEU A 192 -6.08 21.44 -2.57
N MET A 193 -6.09 20.13 -2.80
CA MET A 193 -6.23 19.58 -4.15
C MET A 193 -7.55 20.01 -4.80
N ASP A 194 -8.66 20.03 -4.06
CA ASP A 194 -9.93 20.56 -4.57
C ASP A 194 -9.80 22.09 -4.90
N ASP A 195 -9.18 22.89 -4.02
CA ASP A 195 -8.93 24.33 -4.25
C ASP A 195 -8.06 24.59 -5.50
N PHE A 196 -7.05 23.74 -5.71
CA PHE A 196 -6.12 23.80 -6.84
C PHE A 196 -6.62 23.10 -8.11
N GLN A 197 -7.85 22.57 -8.09
CA GLN A 197 -8.48 21.83 -9.19
C GLN A 197 -7.68 20.59 -9.63
N ILE A 198 -7.08 19.89 -8.67
CA ILE A 198 -6.31 18.66 -8.87
C ILE A 198 -7.26 17.45 -8.67
N PRO A 199 -7.41 16.56 -9.67
CA PRO A 199 -8.31 15.42 -9.53
C PRO A 199 -7.78 14.38 -8.54
N HIS A 200 -8.66 13.83 -7.69
CA HIS A 200 -8.26 12.82 -6.70
C HIS A 200 -8.16 11.40 -7.27
N GLU A 201 -8.65 11.15 -8.49
CA GLU A 201 -8.74 9.79 -9.08
C GLU A 201 -7.43 9.00 -9.00
N PRO A 202 -6.23 9.57 -9.27
CA PRO A 202 -4.97 8.82 -9.21
C PRO A 202 -4.58 8.35 -7.79
N ILE A 203 -5.12 8.99 -6.75
CA ILE A 203 -4.83 8.67 -5.33
C ILE A 203 -6.07 8.23 -4.55
N ILE A 204 -7.21 8.01 -5.22
CA ILE A 204 -8.51 7.84 -4.57
C ILE A 204 -8.54 6.67 -3.58
N GLN A 205 -7.86 5.56 -3.88
CA GLN A 205 -7.79 4.42 -2.95
C GLN A 205 -7.02 4.76 -1.67
N SER A 206 -5.98 5.59 -1.78
CA SER A 206 -5.18 6.06 -0.65
C SER A 206 -5.90 7.11 0.18
N ALA A 207 -6.59 8.03 -0.49
CA ALA A 207 -7.51 8.96 0.14
C ALA A 207 -8.57 8.19 0.92
N ALA A 208 -9.25 7.23 0.27
CA ALA A 208 -10.25 6.39 0.90
C ALA A 208 -9.72 5.59 2.11
N HIS A 209 -8.47 5.10 2.06
CA HIS A 209 -7.85 4.44 3.22
C HIS A 209 -7.73 5.36 4.43
N THR A 210 -7.40 6.63 4.18
CA THR A 210 -7.20 7.64 5.22
C THR A 210 -8.55 8.12 5.73
N LEU A 211 -9.41 8.56 4.83
CA LEU A 211 -10.73 9.13 5.14
C LEU A 211 -11.63 8.12 5.85
N SER A 212 -11.62 6.83 5.49
CA SER A 212 -12.48 5.83 6.14
C SER A 212 -12.23 5.64 7.64
N LYS A 213 -11.11 6.15 8.17
CA LYS A 213 -10.75 6.08 9.59
C LYS A 213 -11.06 7.36 10.35
N GLU A 214 -11.21 8.47 9.65
CA GLU A 214 -11.32 9.82 10.23
C GLU A 214 -12.73 10.39 10.04
N TYR A 215 -13.36 10.08 8.91
CA TYR A 215 -14.70 10.55 8.58
C TYR A 215 -15.75 9.63 9.20
N THR A 216 -16.94 10.19 9.41
CA THR A 216 -18.18 9.42 9.61
C THR A 216 -18.56 8.67 8.31
N PRO A 217 -19.39 7.62 8.39
CA PRO A 217 -19.84 6.90 7.21
C PRO A 217 -20.49 7.81 6.15
N GLU A 218 -21.29 8.78 6.61
CA GLU A 218 -21.98 9.76 5.77
C GLU A 218 -20.99 10.67 5.03
N GLN A 219 -20.05 11.29 5.76
CA GLN A 219 -19.01 12.13 5.16
C GLN A 219 -18.14 11.35 4.17
N PHE A 220 -17.81 10.11 4.49
CA PHE A 220 -17.01 9.27 3.59
C PHE A 220 -17.80 8.86 2.35
N TYR A 221 -19.09 8.56 2.49
CA TYR A 221 -19.97 8.29 1.35
C TYR A 221 -20.15 9.52 0.45
N GLU A 222 -20.35 10.71 1.02
CA GLU A 222 -20.42 11.97 0.27
C GLU A 222 -19.14 12.22 -0.53
N TYR A 223 -17.98 12.01 0.08
CA TYR A 223 -16.69 12.09 -0.62
C TYR A 223 -16.62 11.13 -1.81
N LEU A 224 -17.00 9.86 -1.62
CA LEU A 224 -17.00 8.86 -2.69
C LEU A 224 -17.99 9.23 -3.80
N ALA A 225 -19.17 9.71 -3.44
CA ALA A 225 -20.20 10.13 -4.38
C ALA A 225 -19.76 11.32 -5.24
N ALA A 226 -19.10 12.32 -4.62
CA ALA A 226 -18.52 13.45 -5.33
C ALA A 226 -17.45 13.05 -6.35
N LYS A 227 -16.82 11.88 -6.18
CA LYS A 227 -15.84 11.31 -7.12
C LYS A 227 -16.45 10.19 -8.00
N GLY A 228 -17.78 10.12 -8.09
CA GLY A 228 -18.50 9.17 -8.96
C GLY A 228 -18.46 7.71 -8.50
N LYS A 229 -18.05 7.44 -7.25
CA LYS A 229 -18.03 6.09 -6.66
C LYS A 229 -19.28 5.89 -5.80
N VAL A 230 -20.41 5.58 -6.45
CA VAL A 230 -21.71 5.34 -5.79
C VAL A 230 -22.22 3.92 -6.05
N ASP A 231 -23.15 3.46 -5.20
CA ASP A 231 -23.94 2.25 -5.39
C ASP A 231 -24.75 2.34 -6.72
N PRO A 232 -24.78 1.31 -7.60
CA PRO A 232 -24.23 -0.05 -7.47
C PRO A 232 -22.80 -0.24 -7.99
N HIS A 233 -22.14 0.84 -8.38
CA HIS A 233 -20.80 0.83 -8.98
C HIS A 233 -19.66 0.87 -7.94
N LEU A 234 -19.99 0.72 -6.66
CA LEU A 234 -19.01 0.69 -5.60
C LEU A 234 -18.23 -0.63 -5.66
N ASP A 235 -16.94 -0.55 -5.97
CA ASP A 235 -16.08 -1.74 -6.02
C ASP A 235 -15.89 -2.38 -4.61
N PRO A 236 -15.38 -3.61 -4.53
CA PRO A 236 -15.19 -4.27 -3.24
C PRO A 236 -14.22 -3.54 -2.31
N TYR A 237 -13.28 -2.75 -2.83
CA TYR A 237 -12.33 -2.01 -2.00
C TYR A 237 -13.05 -0.89 -1.24
N PHE A 238 -13.81 -0.04 -1.93
CA PHE A 238 -14.55 1.05 -1.30
C PHE A 238 -15.70 0.55 -0.42
N THR A 239 -16.37 -0.52 -0.85
CA THR A 239 -17.41 -1.20 -0.04
C THR A 239 -16.87 -1.63 1.31
N ASN A 240 -15.71 -2.32 1.32
CA ASN A 240 -15.07 -2.75 2.56
C ASN A 240 -14.61 -1.55 3.41
N ARG A 241 -14.14 -0.46 2.79
CA ARG A 241 -13.72 0.76 3.52
C ARG A 241 -14.90 1.43 4.22
N LEU A 242 -16.04 1.54 3.54
CA LEU A 242 -17.24 2.14 4.11
C LEU A 242 -17.81 1.28 5.24
N LEU A 243 -17.80 -0.06 5.08
CA LEU A 243 -18.13 -0.97 6.16
C LEU A 243 -17.22 -0.79 7.38
N HIS A 244 -15.89 -0.67 7.16
CA HIS A 244 -14.95 -0.39 8.24
C HIS A 244 -15.29 0.92 8.98
N CYS A 245 -15.76 1.93 8.26
CA CYS A 245 -16.20 3.19 8.85
C CYS A 245 -17.42 2.98 9.76
N TYR A 246 -18.48 2.31 9.29
CA TYR A 246 -19.65 1.96 10.13
C TYR A 246 -19.23 1.23 11.41
N LEU A 247 -18.38 0.21 11.28
CA LEU A 247 -17.91 -0.60 12.40
C LEU A 247 -17.01 0.18 13.35
N HIS A 248 -16.21 1.14 12.85
CA HIS A 248 -15.39 2.00 13.70
C HIS A 248 -16.25 2.84 14.66
N TYR A 249 -17.41 3.31 14.19
CA TYR A 249 -18.39 4.05 14.99
C TYR A 249 -19.37 3.15 15.76
N GLY A 250 -19.14 1.83 15.80
CA GLY A 250 -20.00 0.89 16.53
C GLY A 250 -21.38 0.66 15.88
N ARG A 251 -21.61 1.13 14.66
CA ARG A 251 -22.88 1.02 13.93
C ARG A 251 -22.97 -0.32 13.20
N VAL A 252 -22.98 -1.41 13.98
CA VAL A 252 -22.93 -2.79 13.47
C VAL A 252 -24.15 -3.13 12.61
N GLU A 253 -25.34 -2.72 13.03
CA GLU A 253 -26.59 -2.97 12.31
C GLU A 253 -26.62 -2.24 10.96
N ASP A 254 -26.27 -0.95 10.95
CA ASP A 254 -26.18 -0.15 9.72
C ASP A 254 -25.14 -0.74 8.75
N GLY A 255 -23.97 -1.14 9.26
CA GLY A 255 -22.96 -1.81 8.45
C GLY A 255 -23.44 -3.14 7.87
N TRP A 256 -24.26 -3.90 8.61
CA TRP A 256 -24.86 -5.15 8.12
C TRP A 256 -25.91 -4.90 7.05
N ASN A 257 -26.80 -3.94 7.27
CA ASN A 257 -27.83 -3.54 6.31
C ASN A 257 -27.20 -3.02 5.02
N PHE A 258 -26.16 -2.17 5.13
CA PHE A 258 -25.39 -1.69 3.99
C PHE A 258 -24.83 -2.83 3.12
N ILE A 259 -24.21 -3.85 3.75
CA ILE A 259 -23.65 -5.00 3.01
C ILE A 259 -24.76 -5.84 2.36
N LYS A 260 -25.89 -6.02 3.03
CA LYS A 260 -27.03 -6.75 2.49
C LYS A 260 -27.61 -6.06 1.26
N GLU A 261 -27.89 -4.75 1.37
CA GLU A 261 -28.40 -3.95 0.25
C GLU A 261 -27.41 -3.91 -0.91
N THR A 262 -26.12 -3.75 -0.61
CA THR A 262 -25.07 -3.76 -1.63
C THR A 262 -25.02 -5.12 -2.34
N TYR A 263 -25.15 -6.23 -1.62
CA TYR A 263 -25.19 -7.57 -2.22
C TYR A 263 -26.39 -7.77 -3.15
N GLU A 264 -27.57 -7.28 -2.74
CA GLU A 264 -28.81 -7.37 -3.53
C GLU A 264 -28.68 -6.60 -4.86
N LYS A 265 -27.98 -5.47 -4.86
CA LYS A 265 -27.75 -4.64 -6.05
C LYS A 265 -26.55 -5.10 -6.89
N ASN A 266 -25.46 -5.51 -6.24
CA ASN A 266 -24.22 -5.95 -6.87
C ASN A 266 -23.50 -6.99 -6.00
N ASN A 267 -23.73 -8.27 -6.30
CA ASN A 267 -23.15 -9.38 -5.53
C ASN A 267 -21.61 -9.44 -5.59
N THR A 268 -20.97 -8.89 -6.63
CA THR A 268 -19.52 -8.94 -6.80
C THR A 268 -18.76 -8.00 -5.87
N SER A 269 -19.45 -6.99 -5.33
CA SER A 269 -18.89 -6.01 -4.38
C SER A 269 -18.67 -6.60 -2.99
N ILE A 270 -19.35 -7.69 -2.63
CA ILE A 270 -19.20 -8.35 -1.33
C ILE A 270 -18.21 -9.51 -1.46
N ASN A 271 -17.17 -9.48 -0.63
CA ASN A 271 -16.15 -10.51 -0.60
C ASN A 271 -15.73 -10.85 0.84
N ARG A 272 -14.74 -11.73 0.96
CA ARG A 272 -14.18 -12.15 2.26
C ARG A 272 -13.63 -10.99 3.10
N GLY A 273 -13.31 -9.85 2.49
CA GLY A 273 -12.90 -8.61 3.17
C GLY A 273 -14.00 -8.03 4.05
N ALA A 274 -15.27 -8.11 3.63
CA ALA A 274 -16.40 -7.63 4.41
C ALA A 274 -16.57 -8.45 5.70
N ALA A 275 -16.50 -9.78 5.58
CA ALA A 275 -16.52 -10.68 6.74
C ALA A 275 -15.33 -10.42 7.68
N SER A 276 -14.13 -10.21 7.12
CA SER A 276 -12.92 -9.85 7.88
C SER A 276 -13.11 -8.58 8.71
N ALA A 277 -13.81 -7.58 8.17
CA ALA A 277 -14.08 -6.32 8.87
C ALA A 277 -14.91 -6.54 10.14
N PHE A 278 -16.03 -7.27 10.04
CA PHE A 278 -16.84 -7.63 11.21
C PHE A 278 -16.07 -8.45 12.23
N MET A 279 -15.33 -9.48 11.79
CA MET A 279 -14.54 -10.32 12.69
C MET A 279 -13.52 -9.51 13.48
N LYS A 280 -12.77 -8.62 12.81
CA LYS A 280 -11.81 -7.73 13.47
C LYS A 280 -12.48 -6.80 14.49
N HIS A 281 -13.65 -6.26 14.15
CA HIS A 281 -14.43 -5.44 15.06
C HIS A 281 -14.81 -6.21 16.33
N PHE A 282 -15.46 -7.38 16.19
CA PHE A 282 -15.89 -8.18 17.35
C PHE A 282 -14.73 -8.72 18.19
N PHE A 283 -13.66 -9.20 17.56
CA PHE A 283 -12.46 -9.59 18.30
C PHE A 283 -11.81 -8.41 19.02
N GLY A 284 -11.83 -7.22 18.42
CA GLY A 284 -11.35 -5.97 19.05
C GLY A 284 -12.15 -5.58 20.30
N LEU A 285 -13.44 -5.94 20.35
CA LEU A 285 -14.32 -5.73 21.50
C LEU A 285 -14.35 -6.92 22.48
N ASN A 286 -13.46 -7.91 22.32
CA ASN A 286 -13.45 -9.14 23.12
C ASN A 286 -14.75 -9.95 23.03
N GLN A 287 -15.36 -10.01 21.84
CA GLN A 287 -16.62 -10.71 21.56
C GLN A 287 -16.41 -11.86 20.54
N PRO A 288 -15.65 -12.90 20.89
CA PRO A 288 -15.28 -13.98 19.95
C PRO A 288 -16.49 -14.76 19.41
N TYR A 289 -17.55 -14.91 20.21
CA TYR A 289 -18.77 -15.61 19.79
C TYR A 289 -19.47 -14.90 18.64
N PHE A 290 -19.47 -13.56 18.61
CA PHE A 290 -20.01 -12.80 17.48
C PHE A 290 -19.13 -12.93 16.24
N ALA A 291 -17.81 -13.01 16.39
CA ALA A 291 -16.90 -13.27 15.26
C ALA A 291 -17.11 -14.68 14.65
N ILE A 292 -17.46 -15.68 15.46
CA ILE A 292 -17.82 -17.02 14.98
C ILE A 292 -19.19 -16.98 14.30
N ALA A 293 -20.19 -16.39 14.95
CA ALA A 293 -21.55 -16.29 14.42
C ALA A 293 -21.60 -15.54 13.08
N ILE A 294 -20.82 -14.46 12.93
CA ILE A 294 -20.77 -13.69 11.68
C ILE A 294 -20.12 -14.51 10.55
N SER A 295 -19.12 -15.35 10.84
CA SER A 295 -18.54 -16.27 9.84
C SER A 295 -19.61 -17.19 9.24
N ASP A 296 -20.43 -17.81 10.10
CA ASP A 296 -21.49 -18.71 9.66
C ASP A 296 -22.63 -17.95 8.96
N LEU A 297 -22.94 -16.73 9.43
CA LEU A 297 -23.96 -15.90 8.82
C LEU A 297 -23.56 -15.47 7.39
N PHE A 298 -22.29 -15.09 7.16
CA PHE A 298 -21.79 -14.76 5.82
C PHE A 298 -21.89 -15.96 4.86
N TYR A 299 -21.60 -17.17 5.32
CA TYR A 299 -21.79 -18.36 4.50
C TYR A 299 -23.27 -18.57 4.17
N LYS A 300 -24.17 -18.50 5.16
CA LYS A 300 -25.61 -18.69 4.96
C LYS A 300 -26.26 -17.63 4.07
N LYS A 301 -25.81 -16.38 4.14
CA LYS A 301 -26.43 -15.24 3.44
C LYS A 301 -25.83 -14.95 2.08
N PHE A 302 -24.52 -15.11 1.93
CA PHE A 302 -23.79 -14.70 0.73
C PHE A 302 -23.04 -15.85 0.05
N ASN A 303 -23.08 -17.06 0.62
CA ASN A 303 -22.27 -18.22 0.19
C ASN A 303 -20.75 -17.94 0.21
N ILE A 304 -20.29 -17.13 1.18
CA ILE A 304 -18.87 -16.78 1.32
C ILE A 304 -18.29 -17.50 2.55
N GLY A 305 -17.47 -18.53 2.30
CA GLY A 305 -16.71 -19.22 3.35
C GLY A 305 -15.57 -18.36 3.90
N CYS A 306 -15.55 -18.16 5.23
CA CYS A 306 -14.63 -17.24 5.91
C CYS A 306 -13.87 -17.86 7.09
N LYS A 307 -13.97 -19.18 7.31
CA LYS A 307 -13.40 -19.86 8.48
C LYS A 307 -11.88 -19.69 8.60
N GLU A 308 -11.17 -19.77 7.48
CA GLU A 308 -9.71 -19.60 7.44
C GLU A 308 -9.30 -18.18 7.88
N ILE A 309 -10.03 -17.16 7.42
CA ILE A 309 -9.79 -15.76 7.79
C ILE A 309 -10.12 -15.51 9.25
N MET A 310 -11.23 -16.05 9.74
CA MET A 310 -11.61 -15.98 11.15
C MET A 310 -10.52 -16.58 12.05
N ASN A 311 -10.05 -17.79 11.74
CA ASN A 311 -8.99 -18.46 12.48
C ASN A 311 -7.69 -17.66 12.46
N MET A 312 -7.35 -17.07 11.31
CA MET A 312 -6.16 -16.21 11.18
C MET A 312 -6.25 -14.96 12.09
N ILE A 313 -7.39 -14.26 12.07
CA ILE A 313 -7.60 -13.06 12.92
C ILE A 313 -7.61 -13.46 14.39
N MET A 314 -8.26 -14.57 14.74
CA MET A 314 -8.30 -15.06 16.12
C MET A 314 -6.89 -15.35 16.66
N LEU A 315 -6.05 -16.03 15.87
CA LEU A 315 -4.67 -16.36 16.25
C LEU A 315 -3.78 -15.11 16.35
N ASN A 316 -3.89 -14.18 15.40
CA ASN A 316 -3.00 -13.03 15.30
C ASN A 316 -3.39 -11.88 16.23
N ASP A 317 -4.69 -11.64 16.36
CA ASP A 317 -5.20 -10.41 16.94
C ASP A 317 -5.87 -10.68 18.30
N TYR A 318 -6.67 -11.73 18.43
CA TYR A 318 -7.48 -11.97 19.64
C TYR A 318 -6.70 -12.68 20.75
N LEU A 319 -6.20 -13.89 20.47
CA LEU A 319 -5.56 -14.74 21.50
C LEU A 319 -4.38 -14.08 22.23
N PRO A 320 -3.49 -13.30 21.59
CA PRO A 320 -2.39 -12.63 22.29
C PRO A 320 -2.82 -11.61 23.35
N ARG A 321 -4.08 -11.15 23.32
CA ARG A 321 -4.64 -10.15 24.24
C ARG A 321 -5.55 -10.75 25.31
N CYS A 322 -5.90 -12.02 25.19
CA CYS A 322 -6.80 -12.66 26.13
C CYS A 322 -6.04 -13.00 27.42
N GLN A 323 -6.73 -13.11 28.56
CA GLN A 323 -6.15 -13.66 29.79
C GLN A 323 -6.21 -15.18 29.76
N PHE A 324 -5.18 -15.85 30.31
CA PHE A 324 -5.01 -17.30 30.24
C PHE A 324 -6.30 -18.07 30.52
N PHE A 325 -6.68 -18.97 29.60
CA PHE A 325 -7.80 -19.89 29.79
C PHE A 325 -7.36 -21.31 29.46
N ASP A 326 -7.79 -22.29 30.25
CA ASP A 326 -7.35 -23.69 30.18
C ASP A 326 -7.55 -24.36 28.81
N ASN A 327 -8.37 -23.78 27.92
CA ASN A 327 -8.68 -24.34 26.60
C ASN A 327 -7.93 -23.70 25.41
N TRP A 328 -7.04 -22.72 25.63
CA TRP A 328 -6.35 -22.04 24.53
C TRP A 328 -5.47 -22.95 23.68
N TYR A 329 -4.81 -23.93 24.28
CA TYR A 329 -3.99 -24.86 23.53
C TYR A 329 -4.84 -25.66 22.54
N ARG A 330 -6.05 -26.08 22.92
CA ARG A 330 -6.99 -26.79 22.04
C ARG A 330 -7.47 -25.89 20.92
N LEU A 331 -7.82 -24.64 21.25
CA LEU A 331 -8.33 -23.66 20.31
C LEU A 331 -7.27 -23.24 19.29
N THR A 332 -6.02 -23.09 19.75
CA THR A 332 -4.84 -22.86 18.89
C THR A 332 -4.58 -24.07 17.98
N ARG A 333 -4.62 -25.30 18.53
CA ARG A 333 -4.44 -26.54 17.76
C ARG A 333 -5.47 -26.68 16.66
N LEU A 334 -6.76 -26.47 16.96
CA LEU A 334 -7.84 -26.52 15.97
C LEU A 334 -7.66 -25.46 14.89
N SER A 335 -7.29 -24.24 15.27
CA SER A 335 -7.07 -23.15 14.31
C SER A 335 -5.89 -23.43 13.38
N VAL A 336 -4.78 -23.95 13.92
CA VAL A 336 -3.61 -24.35 13.12
C VAL A 336 -3.93 -25.53 12.21
N PHE A 337 -4.68 -26.52 12.70
CA PHE A 337 -5.14 -27.67 11.90
C PHE A 337 -5.98 -27.23 10.71
N GLU A 338 -7.01 -26.41 10.94
CA GLU A 338 -7.87 -25.85 9.89
C GLU A 338 -7.07 -25.06 8.83
N LEU A 339 -6.05 -24.31 9.26
CA LEU A 339 -5.18 -23.57 8.36
C LEU A 339 -4.15 -24.45 7.61
N SER A 340 -3.84 -25.64 8.13
CA SER A 340 -2.84 -26.57 7.57
C SER A 340 -3.42 -27.61 6.62
N ASN A 341 -4.72 -27.92 6.73
CA ASN A 341 -5.37 -29.01 5.98
C ASN A 341 -5.98 -28.61 4.63
N ARG A 342 -5.77 -27.38 4.17
CA ARG A 342 -6.20 -26.91 2.84
C ARG A 342 -5.00 -26.40 2.05
N ASP A 343 -5.18 -26.13 0.76
CA ASP A 343 -4.25 -25.36 -0.12
C ASP A 343 -3.93 -23.93 0.39
N SER A 344 -4.21 -23.65 1.67
CA SER A 344 -4.15 -22.39 2.39
C SER A 344 -2.81 -22.18 3.11
N LYS A 345 -1.71 -22.80 2.62
CA LYS A 345 -0.35 -22.59 3.15
C LYS A 345 0.08 -21.12 3.18
N SER A 346 -0.59 -20.26 2.42
CA SER A 346 -0.38 -18.80 2.38
C SER A 346 -0.91 -18.03 3.60
N PHE A 347 -1.76 -18.63 4.43
CA PHE A 347 -2.44 -17.92 5.54
C PHE A 347 -1.65 -17.93 6.86
N ILE A 348 -0.66 -18.82 7.02
CA ILE A 348 0.17 -18.88 8.22
C ILE A 348 1.53 -18.22 7.94
N HIS A 349 1.68 -16.95 8.32
CA HIS A 349 3.00 -16.30 8.28
C HIS A 349 3.96 -16.92 9.30
N LYS A 350 5.24 -17.08 8.93
CA LYS A 350 6.30 -17.60 9.82
C LYS A 350 6.40 -16.81 11.14
N GLY A 351 6.15 -15.51 11.10
CA GLY A 351 6.09 -14.66 12.30
C GLY A 351 4.94 -15.01 13.24
N THR A 352 3.77 -15.37 12.71
CA THR A 352 2.63 -15.88 13.48
C THR A 352 2.97 -17.20 14.16
N LEU A 353 3.60 -18.14 13.44
CA LEU A 353 4.06 -19.40 14.04
C LEU A 353 5.06 -19.20 15.16
N ASN A 354 6.01 -18.27 14.97
CA ASN A 354 6.99 -17.95 16.01
C ASN A 354 6.32 -17.32 17.23
N LYS A 355 5.41 -16.35 17.05
CA LYS A 355 4.64 -15.79 18.17
C LYS A 355 3.81 -16.83 18.91
N LEU A 356 3.15 -17.74 18.18
CA LEU A 356 2.41 -18.85 18.78
C LEU A 356 3.32 -19.83 19.52
N LYS A 357 4.54 -20.08 19.01
CA LYS A 357 5.58 -20.87 19.67
C LYS A 357 6.11 -20.20 20.94
N ASP A 358 6.39 -18.90 20.87
CA ASP A 358 6.88 -18.10 22.00
C ASP A 358 5.80 -18.05 23.08
N TYR A 359 4.55 -17.82 22.69
CA TYR A 359 3.40 -17.82 23.58
C TYR A 359 3.15 -19.20 24.21
N ALA A 360 3.22 -20.27 23.41
CA ALA A 360 3.19 -21.63 23.91
C ALA A 360 4.37 -21.91 24.85
N GLY A 361 5.56 -21.36 24.62
CA GLY A 361 6.72 -21.52 25.50
C GLY A 361 6.59 -20.79 26.84
N VAL A 362 5.94 -19.62 26.87
CA VAL A 362 5.72 -18.82 28.10
C VAL A 362 4.58 -19.40 28.95
N TYR A 363 3.50 -19.84 28.32
CA TYR A 363 2.26 -20.23 29.02
C TYR A 363 1.92 -21.73 28.92
N GLY A 364 2.70 -22.50 28.16
CA GLY A 364 2.53 -23.94 27.98
C GLY A 364 3.84 -24.68 28.20
N ARG A 365 4.02 -25.26 29.39
CA ARG A 365 4.87 -26.46 29.44
C ARG A 365 4.10 -27.58 28.75
N PHE A 366 4.30 -27.76 27.45
CA PHE A 366 4.36 -29.08 26.82
C PHE A 366 5.05 -28.97 25.45
N GLU A 367 6.06 -29.81 25.26
CA GLU A 367 6.98 -29.83 24.13
C GLU A 367 6.25 -29.86 22.78
N MET A 368 6.45 -28.82 21.96
CA MET A 368 6.09 -28.81 20.54
C MET A 368 7.00 -29.73 19.68
N GLY A 369 7.62 -30.74 20.28
CA GLY A 369 8.57 -31.67 19.65
C GLY A 369 7.93 -32.89 19.00
N ARG A 370 6.65 -33.19 19.25
CA ARG A 370 5.96 -34.39 18.74
C ARG A 370 4.82 -34.12 17.74
N PHE A 371 4.86 -33.00 17.02
CA PHE A 371 3.81 -32.67 16.04
C PHE A 371 3.90 -33.44 14.70
N GLY A 372 4.95 -34.25 14.50
CA GLY A 372 5.13 -35.03 13.25
C GLY A 372 4.46 -36.40 13.25
N ASP A 373 4.36 -37.07 14.40
CA ASP A 373 4.05 -38.52 14.43
C ASP A 373 2.61 -38.85 14.84
N GLU A 374 1.95 -38.00 15.64
CA GLU A 374 0.55 -38.25 16.07
C GLU A 374 -0.50 -37.94 14.99
N PHE A 375 -0.12 -37.25 13.91
CA PHE A 375 -1.05 -36.98 12.79
C PHE A 375 -1.33 -38.21 11.92
N ARG A 376 -0.55 -39.30 12.09
CA ARG A 376 -0.72 -40.54 11.31
C ARG A 376 -1.57 -41.60 12.00
N SER A 377 -1.86 -41.48 13.29
CA SER A 377 -2.53 -42.54 14.07
C SER A 377 -3.98 -42.22 14.43
N THR A 378 -4.56 -41.15 13.91
CA THR A 378 -5.99 -40.86 14.08
C THR A 378 -6.58 -40.35 12.76
N ILE A 379 -6.64 -41.26 11.79
CA ILE A 379 -7.68 -41.25 10.75
C ILE A 379 -8.78 -42.20 11.24
#